data_AF-A0A0H5P9Z6-F1
#
_entry.id   AF-A0A0H5P9Z6-F1
#
_cell.length_a   1.000
_cell.length_b   1.000
_cell.length_c   1.000
_cell.angle_alpha   90.00
_cell.angle_beta   90.00
_cell.angle_gamma   90.00
#
_symmetry.space_group_name_H-M   'P 1'
#
loop_
_entity.id
_entity.type
_entity.pdbx_description
1 polymer ?
#
loop_
_entity_poly.entity_id
_entity_poly.type
_entity_poly.pdbx_seq_one_letter_code
_entity_poly.pdbx_strand_id
1 'polypeptide(L)'
;MDQNAAKRAIVDDAYRRSRGPVAFLDESYQVPDPVVAPAETFYIFTAVVVEFDQMDELREGLVEIADSTWWHTTKALMDDDGRARTRDMLEFLGEGPETCIIAFQVPVDGGDHDGEIARRACYRGLAIELAAGRANAWDPVDLFVLEERNQQNFRSKDKLNHKELIAEKQIPQPTRLLQTSPAVERLLWLPDLVSSAYRRSLTHSDETKTLFEVVRDHVHFVNPVD
;
A
#
# COMPACT_ATOMS: atom_id res chain seq x y z
N MET A 1 -11.05 3.30 -27.60
CA MET A 1 -11.27 4.01 -26.33
C MET A 1 -10.14 3.57 -25.42
N ASP A 2 -9.25 4.49 -25.06
CA ASP A 2 -8.07 4.19 -24.25
C ASP A 2 -8.50 3.62 -22.89
N GLN A 3 -8.10 2.38 -22.61
CA GLN A 3 -8.47 1.66 -21.39
C GLN A 3 -8.01 2.42 -20.13
N ASN A 4 -6.89 3.15 -20.22
CA ASN A 4 -6.39 3.96 -19.11
C ASN A 4 -7.21 5.23 -18.93
N ALA A 5 -7.69 5.87 -19.99
CA ALA A 5 -8.57 7.02 -19.89
C ALA A 5 -9.92 6.67 -19.22
N ALA A 6 -10.47 5.50 -19.53
CA ALA A 6 -11.69 5.01 -18.86
C ALA A 6 -11.45 4.74 -17.36
N LYS A 7 -10.31 4.11 -17.02
CA LYS A 7 -9.92 3.88 -15.62
C LYS A 7 -9.69 5.19 -14.86
N ARG A 8 -9.04 6.18 -15.49
CA ARG A 8 -8.86 7.53 -14.94
C ARG A 8 -10.19 8.16 -14.56
N ALA A 9 -11.16 8.16 -15.48
CA ALA A 9 -12.47 8.74 -15.22
C ALA A 9 -13.20 8.09 -14.02
N ILE A 10 -12.98 6.79 -13.79
CA ILE A 10 -13.50 6.07 -12.62
C ILE A 10 -12.79 6.51 -11.34
N VAL A 11 -11.46 6.67 -11.37
CA VAL A 11 -10.68 7.19 -10.24
C VAL A 11 -11.13 8.61 -9.88
N ASP A 12 -11.26 9.49 -10.85
CA ASP A 12 -11.70 10.88 -10.63
C ASP A 12 -13.12 10.94 -10.06
N ASP A 13 -14.02 10.06 -10.52
CA ASP A 13 -15.37 9.93 -9.94
C ASP A 13 -15.35 9.40 -8.51
N ALA A 14 -14.43 8.48 -8.20
CA ALA A 14 -14.26 8.01 -6.83
C ALA A 14 -13.83 9.17 -5.92
N TYR A 15 -12.83 9.95 -6.32
CA TYR A 15 -12.35 11.12 -5.58
C TYR A 15 -13.44 12.16 -5.33
N ARG A 16 -14.20 12.55 -6.35
CA ARG A 16 -15.31 13.51 -6.19
C ARG A 16 -16.39 13.09 -5.19
N ARG A 17 -16.49 11.80 -4.87
CA ARG A 17 -17.51 11.25 -3.96
C ARG A 17 -17.00 10.96 -2.56
N SER A 18 -15.69 11.06 -2.34
CA SER A 18 -15.06 10.87 -1.04
C SER A 18 -15.07 12.17 -0.23
N ARG A 19 -15.11 12.05 1.09
CA ARG A 19 -15.26 13.21 1.99
C ARG A 19 -14.06 13.45 2.90
N GLY A 20 -13.23 12.44 3.12
CA GLY A 20 -12.01 12.52 3.93
C GLY A 20 -10.78 12.11 3.12
N PRO A 21 -9.66 11.85 3.78
CA PRO A 21 -8.45 11.38 3.10
C PRO A 21 -8.70 10.05 2.38
N VAL A 22 -7.79 9.74 1.46
CA VAL A 22 -7.78 8.50 0.69
C VAL A 22 -6.59 7.65 1.10
N ALA A 23 -6.81 6.35 1.29
CA ALA A 23 -5.73 5.41 1.52
C ALA A 23 -5.30 4.75 0.21
N PHE A 24 -4.00 4.79 -0.07
CA PHE A 24 -3.37 4.07 -1.18
C PHE A 24 -2.71 2.81 -0.65
N LEU A 25 -3.05 1.67 -1.22
CA LEU A 25 -2.69 0.36 -0.69
C LEU A 25 -1.85 -0.42 -1.70
N ASP A 26 -0.79 -1.05 -1.19
CA ASP A 26 0.02 -2.02 -1.90
C ASP A 26 0.62 -3.04 -0.90
N GLU A 27 1.25 -4.09 -1.42
CA GLU A 27 1.75 -5.20 -0.63
C GLU A 27 3.13 -5.68 -1.08
N SER A 28 3.83 -6.30 -0.14
CA SER A 28 5.03 -7.08 -0.45
C SER A 28 5.05 -8.33 0.42
N TYR A 29 5.42 -9.47 -0.15
CA TYR A 29 5.39 -10.72 0.58
C TYR A 29 6.46 -11.70 0.11
N GLN A 30 6.73 -12.67 0.97
CA GLN A 30 7.49 -13.88 0.72
C GLN A 30 6.67 -15.03 1.31
N VAL A 31 6.02 -15.83 0.47
CA VAL A 31 5.17 -16.96 0.89
C VAL A 31 5.96 -18.26 0.97
N PRO A 32 5.45 -19.30 1.65
CA PRO A 32 6.11 -20.60 1.72
C PRO A 32 6.33 -21.21 0.33
N ASP A 33 7.58 -21.56 0.06
CA ASP A 33 8.04 -22.26 -1.15
C ASP A 33 9.12 -23.27 -0.73
N PRO A 34 9.34 -24.40 -1.45
CA PRO A 34 10.34 -25.41 -1.09
C PRO A 34 11.76 -24.90 -0.79
N VAL A 35 12.14 -23.73 -1.33
CA VAL A 35 13.50 -23.16 -1.12
C VAL A 35 13.56 -22.04 -0.09
N VAL A 36 12.43 -21.68 0.51
CA VAL A 36 12.31 -20.55 1.46
C VAL A 36 12.12 -21.11 2.85
N ALA A 37 12.97 -20.73 3.81
CA ALA A 37 12.78 -21.18 5.17
C ALA A 37 11.50 -20.56 5.77
N PRO A 38 10.72 -21.27 6.60
CA PRO A 38 9.51 -20.71 7.20
C PRO A 38 9.74 -19.41 7.98
N ALA A 39 10.93 -19.23 8.58
CA ALA A 39 11.28 -18.00 9.29
C ALA A 39 11.53 -16.79 8.37
N GLU A 40 11.68 -17.04 7.06
CA GLU A 40 11.90 -16.01 6.03
C GLU A 40 10.60 -15.64 5.31
N THR A 41 9.47 -16.28 5.66
CA THR A 41 8.17 -15.95 5.07
C THR A 41 7.54 -14.76 5.80
N PHE A 42 6.93 -13.87 5.03
CA PHE A 42 6.26 -12.69 5.57
C PHE A 42 5.18 -12.18 4.63
N TYR A 43 4.21 -11.47 5.19
CA TYR A 43 3.24 -10.67 4.45
C TYR A 43 3.25 -9.24 5.00
N ILE A 44 3.48 -8.27 4.11
CA ILE A 44 3.41 -6.84 4.41
C ILE A 44 2.29 -6.28 3.57
N PHE A 45 1.30 -5.67 4.21
CA PHE A 45 0.26 -4.89 3.54
C PHE A 45 0.39 -3.47 4.06
N THR A 46 0.57 -2.52 3.15
CA THR A 46 0.86 -1.13 3.47
C THR A 46 -0.24 -0.23 2.94
N ALA A 47 -0.61 0.78 3.73
CA ALA A 47 -1.45 1.88 3.32
C ALA A 47 -0.72 3.22 3.56
N VAL A 48 -0.86 4.16 2.64
CA VAL A 48 -0.47 5.56 2.85
C VAL A 48 -1.72 6.42 2.75
N VAL A 49 -2.02 7.17 3.80
CA VAL A 49 -3.20 8.04 3.91
C VAL A 49 -2.82 9.44 3.45
N VAL A 50 -3.54 9.94 2.45
CA VAL A 50 -3.24 11.21 1.78
C VAL A 50 -4.48 12.09 1.76
N GLU A 51 -4.32 13.33 2.20
CA GLU A 51 -5.35 14.36 2.12
C GLU A 51 -5.53 14.87 0.69
N PHE A 52 -6.76 15.27 0.36
CA PHE A 52 -7.10 15.67 -1.02
C PHE A 52 -6.29 16.85 -1.53
N ASP A 53 -5.95 17.81 -0.66
CA ASP A 53 -5.19 19.00 -1.04
C ASP A 53 -3.68 18.73 -1.22
N GLN A 54 -3.17 17.61 -0.70
CA GLN A 54 -1.77 17.19 -0.90
C GLN A 54 -1.57 16.32 -2.14
N MET A 55 -2.64 15.75 -2.70
CA MET A 55 -2.52 14.75 -3.78
C MET A 55 -1.78 15.24 -5.01
N ASP A 56 -2.00 16.47 -5.44
CA ASP A 56 -1.38 17.01 -6.65
C ASP A 56 0.11 17.29 -6.44
N GLU A 57 0.47 17.89 -5.30
CA GLU A 57 1.87 18.10 -4.91
C GLU A 57 2.63 16.77 -4.81
N LEU A 58 2.05 15.76 -4.17
CA LEU A 58 2.66 14.43 -4.09
C LEU A 58 2.84 13.80 -5.47
N ARG A 59 1.84 13.86 -6.36
CA ARG A 59 1.97 13.32 -7.72
C ARG A 59 3.07 14.01 -8.51
N GLU A 60 3.18 15.32 -8.40
CA GLU A 60 4.18 16.12 -9.11
C GLU A 60 5.58 15.83 -8.55
N GLY A 61 5.77 15.90 -7.23
CA GLY A 61 7.04 15.63 -6.57
C GLY A 61 7.55 14.21 -6.82
N LEU A 62 6.67 13.20 -6.77
CA LEU A 62 7.04 11.83 -7.11
C LEU A 62 7.54 11.69 -8.55
N VAL A 63 6.90 12.35 -9.52
CA VAL A 63 7.33 12.30 -10.93
C VAL A 63 8.64 13.06 -11.14
N GLU A 64 8.82 14.19 -10.45
CA GLU A 64 10.04 14.98 -10.49
C GLU A 64 11.24 14.18 -9.94
N ILE A 65 11.11 13.58 -8.76
CA ILE A 65 12.16 12.76 -8.15
C ILE A 65 12.42 11.50 -8.97
N ALA A 66 11.36 10.87 -9.50
CA ALA A 66 11.50 9.71 -10.37
C ALA A 66 12.25 10.02 -11.67
N ASP A 67 12.21 11.28 -12.12
CA ASP A 67 12.52 11.71 -13.50
C ASP A 67 11.88 10.76 -14.53
N SER A 68 10.64 10.34 -14.25
CA SER A 68 9.95 9.28 -14.98
C SER A 68 8.45 9.31 -14.69
N THR A 69 7.67 8.79 -15.65
CA THR A 69 6.23 8.57 -15.45
C THR A 69 5.90 7.15 -15.00
N TRP A 70 6.93 6.34 -14.75
CA TRP A 70 6.85 4.95 -14.30
C TRP A 70 7.83 4.73 -13.15
N TRP A 71 7.36 4.03 -12.11
CA TRP A 71 8.15 3.66 -10.95
C TRP A 71 7.82 2.23 -10.51
N HIS A 72 8.82 1.54 -9.99
CA HIS A 72 8.67 0.27 -9.27
C HIS A 72 9.87 0.13 -8.34
N THR A 73 9.63 0.22 -7.03
CA THR A 73 10.69 0.40 -6.03
C THR A 73 11.66 -0.78 -6.02
N THR A 74 11.15 -2.01 -6.10
CA THR A 74 12.02 -3.21 -6.21
C THR A 74 13.01 -3.12 -7.39
N LYS A 75 12.61 -2.57 -8.55
CA LYS A 75 13.54 -2.39 -9.67
C LYS A 75 14.51 -1.23 -9.43
N ALA A 76 14.02 -0.10 -8.93
CA ALA A 76 14.86 1.04 -8.61
C ALA A 76 15.99 0.67 -7.63
N LEU A 77 15.71 -0.18 -6.65
CA LEU A 77 16.70 -0.63 -5.68
C LEU A 77 17.81 -1.54 -6.25
N MET A 78 17.75 -1.92 -7.53
CA MET A 78 18.76 -2.76 -8.19
C MET A 78 20.02 -2.00 -8.59
N ASP A 79 19.96 -0.67 -8.70
CA ASP A 79 21.09 0.20 -9.07
C ASP A 79 21.21 1.41 -8.14
N ASP A 80 22.36 2.09 -8.20
CA ASP A 80 22.71 3.16 -7.25
C ASP A 80 21.85 4.42 -7.44
N ASP A 81 21.49 4.75 -8.68
CA ASP A 81 20.67 5.93 -8.99
C ASP A 81 19.22 5.71 -8.53
N GLY A 82 18.65 4.54 -8.78
CA GLY A 82 17.34 4.18 -8.29
C GLY A 82 17.28 4.07 -6.76
N ARG A 83 18.36 3.66 -6.07
CA ARG A 83 18.45 3.71 -4.60
C ARG A 83 18.45 5.14 -4.06
N ALA A 84 19.20 6.03 -4.69
CA ALA A 84 19.20 7.44 -4.33
C ALA A 84 17.81 8.05 -4.48
N ARG A 85 17.17 7.87 -5.65
CA ARG A 85 15.79 8.35 -5.89
C ARG A 85 14.77 7.72 -4.93
N THR A 86 14.92 6.44 -4.58
CA THR A 86 14.05 5.80 -3.58
C THR A 86 14.18 6.49 -2.22
N ARG A 87 15.40 6.83 -1.80
CA ARG A 87 15.64 7.59 -0.57
C ARG A 87 15.00 8.98 -0.68
N ASP A 88 15.23 9.71 -1.77
CA ASP A 88 14.70 11.05 -1.96
C ASP A 88 13.15 11.06 -1.91
N MET A 89 12.48 10.05 -2.49
CA MET A 89 11.03 9.91 -2.39
C MET A 89 10.53 9.60 -0.97
N LEU A 90 11.28 8.80 -0.22
CA LEU A 90 10.97 8.52 1.19
C LEU A 90 11.18 9.75 2.07
N GLU A 91 12.22 10.54 1.79
CA GLU A 91 12.48 11.81 2.48
C GLU A 91 11.38 12.82 2.17
N PHE A 92 11.00 12.95 0.89
CA PHE A 92 9.86 13.77 0.46
C PHE A 92 8.55 13.36 1.15
N LEU A 93 8.27 12.05 1.25
CA LEU A 93 7.12 11.54 1.99
C LEU A 93 7.22 11.82 3.51
N GLY A 94 8.41 11.68 4.10
CA GLY A 94 8.64 11.89 5.53
C GLY A 94 8.63 13.36 5.97
N GLU A 95 8.82 14.30 5.04
CA GLU A 95 8.64 15.73 5.29
C GLU A 95 7.15 16.14 5.30
N GLY A 96 6.30 15.35 4.63
CA GLY A 96 4.87 15.57 4.51
C GLY A 96 4.04 15.08 5.72
N PRO A 97 2.75 15.45 5.79
CA PRO A 97 1.86 15.02 6.87
C PRO A 97 1.33 13.59 6.71
N GLU A 98 1.68 12.90 5.63
CA GLU A 98 1.10 11.60 5.28
C GLU A 98 1.38 10.55 6.35
N THR A 99 0.33 9.79 6.67
CA THR A 99 0.42 8.68 7.62
C THR A 99 0.60 7.37 6.88
N CYS A 100 1.62 6.61 7.27
CA CYS A 100 1.86 5.26 6.77
C CYS A 100 1.33 4.23 7.76
N ILE A 101 0.68 3.17 7.27
CA ILE A 101 0.11 2.12 8.11
C ILE A 101 0.52 0.76 7.54
N ILE A 102 1.06 -0.12 8.39
CA ILE A 102 1.53 -1.43 7.99
C ILE A 102 0.81 -2.51 8.80
N ALA A 103 0.12 -3.42 8.12
CA ALA A 103 -0.20 -4.73 8.66
C ALA A 103 0.92 -5.71 8.26
N PHE A 104 1.42 -6.44 9.25
CA PHE A 104 2.56 -7.34 9.07
C PHE A 104 2.28 -8.69 9.71
N GLN A 105 2.49 -9.76 8.94
CA GLN A 105 2.37 -11.13 9.40
C GLN A 105 3.67 -11.89 9.16
N VAL A 106 4.23 -12.46 10.22
CA VAL A 106 5.42 -13.31 10.19
C VAL A 106 5.33 -14.39 11.29
N PRO A 107 5.63 -15.66 10.99
CA PRO A 107 5.75 -16.23 9.65
C PRO A 107 4.38 -16.31 8.94
N VAL A 108 4.39 -16.48 7.63
CA VAL A 108 3.20 -16.93 6.87
C VAL A 108 3.00 -18.42 7.13
N ASP A 109 1.75 -18.84 7.33
CA ASP A 109 1.41 -20.24 7.60
C ASP A 109 1.91 -21.17 6.48
N GLY A 110 2.47 -22.33 6.84
CA GLY A 110 3.10 -23.24 5.88
C GLY A 110 2.15 -23.83 4.83
N GLY A 111 0.85 -23.83 5.08
CA GLY A 111 -0.19 -24.23 4.12
C GLY A 111 -0.69 -23.09 3.23
N ASP A 112 -0.33 -21.84 3.53
CA ASP A 112 -0.75 -20.64 2.79
C ASP A 112 0.21 -20.33 1.63
N HIS A 113 0.30 -21.27 0.68
CA HIS A 113 1.25 -21.20 -0.44
C HIS A 113 1.01 -20.04 -1.40
N ASP A 114 -0.23 -19.56 -1.52
CA ASP A 114 -0.56 -18.38 -2.34
C ASP A 114 -0.66 -17.08 -1.52
N GLY A 115 -0.45 -17.16 -0.21
CA GLY A 115 -0.46 -16.02 0.71
C GLY A 115 -1.83 -15.39 0.91
N GLU A 116 -2.91 -16.02 0.44
CA GLU A 116 -4.24 -15.42 0.44
C GLU A 116 -4.85 -15.35 1.85
N ILE A 117 -4.47 -16.27 2.75
CA ILE A 117 -4.90 -16.22 4.15
C ILE A 117 -4.22 -15.03 4.83
N ALA A 118 -2.90 -14.92 4.72
CA ALA A 118 -2.15 -13.80 5.28
C ALA A 118 -2.55 -12.46 4.67
N ARG A 119 -2.78 -12.42 3.34
CA ARG A 119 -3.34 -11.25 2.64
C ARG A 119 -4.64 -10.80 3.27
N ARG A 120 -5.59 -11.74 3.40
CA ARG A 120 -6.93 -11.44 3.92
C ARG A 120 -6.81 -10.89 5.34
N ALA A 121 -6.01 -11.52 6.18
CA ALA A 121 -5.83 -11.08 7.56
C ALA A 121 -5.23 -9.67 7.65
N CYS A 122 -4.16 -9.40 6.90
CA CYS A 122 -3.52 -8.09 6.87
C CYS A 122 -4.46 -7.01 6.30
N TYR A 123 -5.16 -7.31 5.20
CA TYR A 123 -6.12 -6.39 4.60
C TYR A 123 -7.26 -6.04 5.57
N ARG A 124 -7.81 -7.02 6.27
CA ARG A 124 -8.90 -6.80 7.25
C ARG A 124 -8.43 -5.90 8.39
N GLY A 125 -7.25 -6.17 8.96
CA GLY A 125 -6.65 -5.32 10.00
C GLY A 125 -6.47 -3.87 9.54
N LEU A 126 -5.89 -3.66 8.35
CA LEU A 126 -5.75 -2.34 7.75
C LEU A 126 -7.10 -1.65 7.53
N ALA A 127 -8.03 -2.32 6.87
CA ALA A 127 -9.31 -1.73 6.48
C ALA A 127 -10.12 -1.28 7.70
N ILE A 128 -10.09 -2.05 8.79
CA ILE A 128 -10.77 -1.71 10.05
C ILE A 128 -10.17 -0.44 10.66
N GLU A 129 -8.85 -0.39 10.81
CA GLU A 129 -8.16 0.75 11.42
C GLU A 129 -8.25 2.03 10.55
N LEU A 130 -8.14 1.88 9.23
CA LEU A 130 -8.32 2.96 8.26
C LEU A 130 -9.74 3.55 8.34
N ALA A 131 -10.76 2.69 8.33
CA ALA A 131 -12.15 3.13 8.34
C ALA A 131 -12.60 3.70 9.70
N ALA A 132 -11.96 3.28 10.80
CA ALA A 132 -12.22 3.81 12.13
C ALA A 132 -11.56 5.17 12.36
N GLY A 133 -10.42 5.44 11.70
CA GLY A 133 -9.57 6.57 12.03
C GLY A 133 -8.79 6.34 13.33
N ARG A 134 -7.80 7.20 13.59
CA ARG A 134 -7.06 7.21 14.86
C ARG A 134 -6.79 8.65 15.29
N ALA A 135 -7.25 8.98 16.50
CA ALA A 135 -7.12 10.33 17.05
C ALA A 135 -5.65 10.81 17.04
N ASN A 136 -5.43 12.03 16.52
CA ASN A 136 -4.12 12.64 16.33
C ASN A 136 -3.17 11.89 15.38
N ALA A 137 -3.68 10.99 14.53
CA ALA A 137 -2.89 10.31 13.52
C ALA A 137 -3.55 10.42 12.13
N TRP A 138 -4.77 9.91 11.95
CA TRP A 138 -5.53 10.07 10.70
C TRP A 138 -7.04 10.10 10.92
N ASP A 139 -7.73 10.82 10.05
CA ASP A 139 -9.19 10.84 10.00
C ASP A 139 -9.76 9.54 9.37
N PRO A 140 -11.01 9.16 9.68
CA PRO A 140 -11.65 8.00 9.08
C PRO A 140 -11.64 8.04 7.54
N VAL A 141 -11.14 6.98 6.92
CA VAL A 141 -10.99 6.88 5.46
C VAL A 141 -12.20 6.16 4.83
N ASP A 142 -12.81 6.78 3.82
CA ASP A 142 -13.98 6.23 3.11
C ASP A 142 -13.65 5.64 1.71
N LEU A 143 -12.40 5.77 1.25
CA LEU A 143 -11.95 5.25 -0.03
C LEU A 143 -10.55 4.65 0.08
N PHE A 144 -10.46 3.37 -0.28
CA PHE A 144 -9.23 2.62 -0.44
C PHE A 144 -8.94 2.46 -1.93
N VAL A 145 -7.77 2.90 -2.37
CA VAL A 145 -7.26 2.69 -3.72
C VAL A 145 -6.17 1.63 -3.64
N LEU A 146 -6.45 0.44 -4.17
CA LEU A 146 -5.57 -0.73 -4.10
C LEU A 146 -4.97 -1.02 -5.48
N GLU A 147 -3.69 -1.38 -5.53
CA GLU A 147 -3.08 -1.87 -6.76
C GLU A 147 -3.80 -3.11 -7.29
N GLU A 148 -4.18 -3.09 -8.57
CA GLU A 148 -4.92 -4.18 -9.19
C GLU A 148 -4.02 -5.39 -9.46
N ARG A 149 -4.44 -6.57 -8.99
CA ARG A 149 -3.76 -7.82 -9.29
C ARG A 149 -3.99 -8.23 -10.74
N ASN A 150 -2.99 -8.84 -11.37
CA ASN A 150 -3.04 -9.26 -12.78
C ASN A 150 -4.17 -10.26 -13.10
N GLN A 151 -4.47 -11.19 -12.18
CA GLN A 151 -5.47 -12.23 -12.41
C GLN A 151 -6.87 -11.82 -11.94
N GLN A 152 -7.90 -12.10 -12.75
CA GLN A 152 -9.28 -11.69 -12.47
C GLN A 152 -9.89 -12.36 -11.24
N ASN A 153 -9.56 -13.62 -10.98
CA ASN A 153 -9.99 -14.36 -9.78
C ASN A 153 -9.55 -13.63 -8.50
N PHE A 154 -8.30 -13.18 -8.45
CA PHE A 154 -7.73 -12.46 -7.32
C PHE A 154 -8.40 -11.09 -7.12
N ARG A 155 -8.61 -10.33 -8.19
CA ARG A 155 -9.39 -9.07 -8.11
C ARG A 155 -10.80 -9.30 -7.56
N SER A 156 -11.45 -10.39 -7.96
CA SER A 156 -12.78 -10.74 -7.45
C SER A 156 -12.74 -11.13 -5.97
N LYS A 157 -11.70 -11.81 -5.50
CA LYS A 157 -11.50 -12.13 -4.08
C LYS A 157 -11.31 -10.88 -3.23
N ASP A 158 -10.51 -9.90 -3.68
CA ASP A 158 -10.33 -8.63 -2.95
C ASP A 158 -11.66 -7.91 -2.72
N LYS A 159 -12.48 -7.84 -3.78
CA LYS A 159 -13.83 -7.26 -3.71
C LYS A 159 -14.76 -8.04 -2.77
N LEU A 160 -14.64 -9.36 -2.73
CA LEU A 160 -15.41 -10.20 -1.83
C LEU A 160 -14.99 -9.95 -0.37
N ASN A 161 -13.70 -10.00 -0.07
CA ASN A 161 -13.14 -9.73 1.26
C ASN A 161 -13.60 -8.36 1.80
N HIS A 162 -13.58 -7.32 0.96
CA HIS A 162 -14.07 -5.99 1.34
C HIS A 162 -15.59 -5.98 1.62
N LYS A 163 -16.38 -6.65 0.79
CA LYS A 163 -17.84 -6.75 0.99
C LYS A 163 -18.18 -7.50 2.28
N GLU A 164 -17.41 -8.52 2.64
CA GLU A 164 -17.58 -9.26 3.88
C GLU A 164 -17.34 -8.36 5.09
N LEU A 165 -16.30 -7.51 5.10
CA LEU A 165 -16.08 -6.52 6.16
C LEU A 165 -17.29 -5.58 6.34
N ILE A 166 -17.91 -5.14 5.24
CA ILE A 166 -19.13 -4.32 5.28
C ILE A 166 -20.31 -5.12 5.84
N ALA A 167 -20.51 -6.36 5.38
CA ALA A 167 -21.61 -7.22 5.80
C ALA A 167 -21.52 -7.59 7.29
N GLU A 168 -20.29 -7.82 7.77
CA GLU A 168 -19.93 -8.07 9.17
C GLU A 168 -19.94 -6.81 10.03
N LYS A 169 -20.18 -5.62 9.42
CA LYS A 169 -20.17 -4.30 10.07
C LYS A 169 -18.84 -3.95 10.74
N GLN A 170 -17.75 -4.54 10.26
CA GLN A 170 -16.39 -4.22 10.70
C GLN A 170 -15.92 -2.89 10.10
N ILE A 171 -16.41 -2.53 8.91
CA ILE A 171 -16.23 -1.20 8.32
C ILE A 171 -17.58 -0.58 7.92
N PRO A 172 -17.70 0.76 7.89
CA PRO A 172 -18.92 1.43 7.46
C PRO A 172 -19.31 1.07 6.02
N GLN A 173 -20.61 0.92 5.75
CA GLN A 173 -21.15 0.66 4.42
C GLN A 173 -20.68 1.63 3.30
N PRO A 174 -20.50 2.94 3.53
CA PRO A 174 -20.03 3.84 2.48
C PRO A 174 -18.54 3.68 2.15
N THR A 175 -17.77 2.89 2.90
CA THR A 175 -16.35 2.64 2.62
C THR A 175 -16.23 1.91 1.28
N ARG A 176 -15.39 2.41 0.38
CA ARG A 176 -15.23 1.88 -0.96
C ARG A 176 -13.83 1.33 -1.19
N LEU A 177 -13.77 0.22 -1.94
CA LEU A 177 -12.53 -0.28 -2.53
C LEU A 177 -12.54 -0.01 -4.04
N LEU A 178 -11.55 0.76 -4.50
CA LEU A 178 -11.24 0.95 -5.90
C LEU A 178 -9.93 0.23 -6.23
N GLN A 179 -9.91 -0.55 -7.31
CA GLN A 179 -8.70 -1.22 -7.79
C GLN A 179 -8.25 -0.59 -9.11
N THR A 180 -6.99 -0.19 -9.19
CA THR A 180 -6.40 0.44 -10.38
C THR A 180 -4.89 0.16 -10.42
N SER A 181 -4.18 0.60 -11.46
CA SER A 181 -2.72 0.43 -11.55
C SER A 181 -1.97 1.75 -11.30
N PRO A 182 -0.66 1.69 -10.96
CA PRO A 182 0.19 2.88 -10.83
C PRO A 182 0.32 3.71 -12.11
N ALA A 183 0.10 3.10 -13.28
CA ALA A 183 0.06 3.82 -14.56
C ALA A 183 -1.18 4.73 -14.68
N VAL A 184 -2.24 4.38 -13.95
CA VAL A 184 -3.39 5.26 -13.74
C VAL A 184 -3.08 6.09 -12.51
N GLU A 185 -3.18 5.57 -11.29
CA GLU A 185 -3.01 6.41 -10.09
C GLU A 185 -1.59 6.36 -9.53
N ARG A 186 -0.82 7.44 -9.69
CA ARG A 186 0.61 7.46 -9.29
C ARG A 186 0.83 7.47 -7.79
N LEU A 187 -0.16 7.88 -7.00
CA LEU A 187 -0.06 7.79 -5.53
C LEU A 187 0.04 6.35 -5.02
N LEU A 188 -0.21 5.34 -5.88
CA LEU A 188 0.13 3.94 -5.58
C LEU A 188 1.63 3.67 -5.47
N TRP A 189 2.52 4.59 -5.87
CA TRP A 189 3.96 4.47 -5.63
C TRP A 189 4.31 4.59 -4.14
N LEU A 190 3.52 5.34 -3.37
CA LEU A 190 3.76 5.59 -1.95
C LEU A 190 3.75 4.30 -1.11
N PRO A 191 2.70 3.45 -1.13
CA PRO A 191 2.72 2.20 -0.38
C PRO A 191 3.78 1.21 -0.90
N ASP A 192 4.11 1.18 -2.21
CA ASP A 192 5.22 0.36 -2.75
C ASP A 192 6.58 0.78 -2.15
N LEU A 193 6.84 2.09 -2.07
CA LEU A 193 8.04 2.66 -1.45
C LEU A 193 8.19 2.22 0.00
N VAL A 194 7.15 2.45 0.81
CA VAL A 194 7.14 2.15 2.25
C VAL A 194 7.24 0.64 2.48
N SER A 195 6.48 -0.16 1.73
CA SER A 195 6.50 -1.62 1.80
C SER A 195 7.88 -2.19 1.43
N SER A 196 8.49 -1.68 0.36
CA SER A 196 9.83 -2.06 -0.06
C SER A 196 10.91 -1.65 0.95
N ALA A 197 10.83 -0.45 1.52
CA ALA A 197 11.75 0.02 2.56
C ALA A 197 11.67 -0.85 3.82
N TYR A 198 10.46 -1.14 4.30
CA TYR A 198 10.25 -2.01 5.45
C TYR A 198 10.75 -3.43 5.17
N ARG A 199 10.46 -3.99 3.99
CA ARG A 199 11.02 -5.29 3.56
C ARG A 199 12.55 -5.28 3.60
N ARG A 200 13.21 -4.23 3.11
CA ARG A 200 14.68 -4.13 3.15
C ARG A 200 15.21 -4.14 4.59
N SER A 201 14.55 -3.48 5.53
CA SER A 201 14.96 -3.53 6.95
C SER A 201 14.90 -4.94 7.56
N LEU A 202 14.05 -5.82 7.02
CA LEU A 202 13.91 -7.20 7.48
C LEU A 202 14.89 -8.17 6.79
N THR A 203 15.17 -7.93 5.51
CA THR A 203 15.78 -8.94 4.63
C THR A 203 17.21 -8.61 4.18
N HIS A 204 17.68 -7.38 4.36
CA HIS A 204 18.98 -6.93 3.84
C HIS A 204 19.91 -6.41 4.94
N SER A 205 21.21 -6.54 4.70
CA SER A 205 22.27 -6.10 5.61
C SER A 205 23.10 -4.91 5.09
N ASP A 206 22.92 -4.56 3.81
CA ASP A 206 23.53 -3.41 3.14
C ASP A 206 22.88 -2.08 3.54
N GLU A 207 23.30 -0.97 2.91
CA GLU A 207 22.81 0.39 3.20
C GLU A 207 21.30 0.56 3.03
N THR A 208 20.66 -0.21 2.15
CA THR A 208 19.23 -0.11 1.84
C THR A 208 18.35 -0.53 3.02
N LYS A 209 18.91 -1.25 4.01
CA LYS A 209 18.20 -1.58 5.26
C LYS A 209 17.77 -0.36 6.06
N THR A 210 18.45 0.78 5.86
CA THR A 210 18.19 2.04 6.59
C THR A 210 17.10 2.89 5.95
N LEU A 211 16.60 2.54 4.77
CA LEU A 211 15.58 3.31 4.06
C LEU A 211 14.31 3.47 4.88
N PHE A 212 13.92 2.44 5.64
CA PHE A 212 12.71 2.51 6.45
C PHE A 212 12.81 3.54 7.59
N GLU A 213 14.01 3.81 8.11
CA GLU A 213 14.19 4.78 9.19
C GLU A 213 13.81 6.20 8.78
N VAL A 214 13.83 6.51 7.47
CA VAL A 214 13.45 7.82 6.92
C VAL A 214 11.99 8.16 7.21
N VAL A 215 11.10 7.17 7.14
CA VAL A 215 9.64 7.36 7.29
C VAL A 215 9.11 6.76 8.60
N ARG A 216 9.97 6.19 9.43
CA ARG A 216 9.59 5.39 10.60
C ARG A 216 8.66 6.12 11.56
N ASP A 217 8.89 7.42 11.78
CA ASP A 217 8.10 8.22 12.72
C ASP A 217 6.66 8.46 12.24
N HIS A 218 6.38 8.25 10.95
CA HIS A 218 5.06 8.34 10.32
C HIS A 218 4.36 6.99 10.18
N VAL A 219 5.01 5.90 10.61
CA VAL A 219 4.51 4.54 10.41
C VAL A 219 3.80 4.01 11.65
N HIS A 220 2.57 3.56 11.46
CA HIS A 220 1.78 2.87 12.46
C HIS A 220 1.60 1.40 12.09
N PHE A 221 1.93 0.51 13.02
CA PHE A 221 1.65 -0.91 12.87
C PHE A 221 0.24 -1.24 13.33
N VAL A 222 -0.42 -2.12 12.59
CA VAL A 222 -1.73 -2.68 12.93
C VAL A 222 -1.68 -4.20 12.86
N ASN A 223 -2.52 -4.85 13.65
CA ASN A 223 -2.55 -6.30 13.72
C ASN A 223 -3.38 -6.88 12.56
N PRO A 224 -2.92 -7.96 11.91
CA PRO A 224 -3.78 -8.78 11.05
C PRO A 224 -5.01 -9.29 11.82
N VAL A 225 -6.14 -9.44 11.14
CA VAL A 225 -7.43 -9.89 11.71
C VAL A 225 -8.06 -10.94 10.80
N ASP A 226 -8.37 -12.12 11.35
CA ASP A 226 -8.98 -13.23 10.59
C ASP A 226 -10.40 -12.91 10.06
#